data_AF-A0A925RCI7-F1
#
_entry.id   AF-A0A925RCI7-F1
#
_cell.length_a   1.000
_cell.length_b   1.000
_cell.length_c   1.000
_cell.angle_alpha   90.00
_cell.angle_beta   90.00
_cell.angle_gamma   90.00
#
_symmetry.space_group_name_H-M   'P 1'
#
loop_
_entity.id
_entity.type
_entity.pdbx_description
1 polymer ?
#
loop_
_entity_poly.entity_id
_entity_poly.type
_entity_poly.pdbx_seq_one_letter_code
_entity_poly.pdbx_strand_id
1 'polypeptide(L)'
;MPESVSSSILECSAESLRAFLGRTANLPQISDPDLQLEILSAPEIVTLGHRIEFRVTAYGFKQRATHEYVTVEKLQIVEDLVEGPLRAWKHSQQIEIVAAGQCRLTDRIEFLPPGGMLGYMLTEARVHASIQDGMQIRYEALSDIIRSGNLA
;
A
#
# COMPACT_ATOMS: atom_id res chain seq x y z
N MET A 1 11.91 -1.25 -13.78
CA MET A 1 11.92 -1.98 -12.49
C MET A 1 10.91 -3.11 -12.64
N PRO A 2 11.10 -4.30 -12.02
CA PRO A 2 10.03 -5.26 -11.87
C PRO A 2 8.75 -4.58 -11.37
N GLU A 3 7.62 -4.97 -11.94
CA GLU A 3 6.31 -4.38 -11.68
C GLU A 3 5.33 -5.48 -11.26
N SER A 4 4.48 -5.16 -10.28
CA SER A 4 3.29 -5.93 -9.96
C SER A 4 2.06 -5.01 -10.06
N VAL A 5 1.02 -5.46 -10.76
CA VAL A 5 -0.24 -4.72 -10.89
C VAL A 5 -1.37 -5.62 -10.42
N SER A 6 -2.19 -5.11 -9.50
CA SER A 6 -3.38 -5.78 -9.01
C SER A 6 -4.56 -4.82 -9.01
N SER A 7 -5.78 -5.34 -9.10
CA SER A 7 -6.98 -4.49 -9.02
C SER A 7 -8.17 -5.26 -8.45
N SER A 8 -9.09 -4.53 -7.81
CA SER A 8 -10.36 -5.08 -7.34
C SER A 8 -11.51 -4.09 -7.56
N ILE A 9 -12.72 -4.61 -7.78
CA ILE A 9 -13.95 -3.83 -7.77
C ILE A 9 -14.47 -3.82 -6.33
N LEU A 10 -14.80 -2.62 -5.84
CA LEU A 10 -15.24 -2.38 -4.48
C LEU A 10 -16.63 -1.72 -4.52
N GLU A 11 -17.55 -2.25 -3.71
CA GLU A 11 -18.95 -1.81 -3.59
C GLU A 11 -19.07 -0.55 -2.70
N CYS A 12 -18.31 0.49 -3.05
CA CYS A 12 -18.38 1.79 -2.41
C CYS A 12 -18.15 2.93 -3.42
N SER A 13 -18.45 4.16 -3.00
CA SER A 13 -18.11 5.33 -3.81
C SER A 13 -16.59 5.57 -3.83
N ALA A 14 -16.07 6.10 -4.94
CA ALA A 14 -14.66 6.49 -5.06
C ALA A 14 -14.25 7.53 -4.00
N GLU A 15 -15.16 8.42 -3.62
CA GLU A 15 -14.92 9.45 -2.60
C GLU A 15 -14.74 8.83 -1.22
N SER A 16 -15.63 7.91 -0.82
CA SER A 16 -15.53 7.21 0.47
C SER A 16 -14.27 6.35 0.54
N LEU A 17 -13.95 5.64 -0.55
CA LEU A 17 -12.70 4.87 -0.62
C LEU A 17 -11.46 5.77 -0.50
N ARG A 18 -11.44 6.90 -1.23
CA ARG A 18 -10.34 7.87 -1.13
C ARG A 18 -10.22 8.46 0.27
N ALA A 19 -11.33 8.80 0.92
CA ALA A 19 -11.32 9.31 2.29
C ALA A 19 -10.71 8.29 3.26
N PHE A 20 -11.09 7.01 3.13
CA PHE A 20 -10.54 5.93 3.94
C PHE A 20 -9.04 5.72 3.69
N LEU A 21 -8.63 5.60 2.42
CA LEU A 21 -7.22 5.40 2.02
C LEU A 21 -6.34 6.62 2.31
N GLY A 22 -6.95 7.82 2.36
CA GLY A 22 -6.28 9.07 2.66
C GLY A 22 -5.98 9.27 4.14
N ARG A 23 -6.54 8.47 5.06
CA ARG A 23 -6.17 8.50 6.48
C ARG A 23 -5.07 7.50 6.74
N THR A 24 -3.89 7.99 7.12
CA THR A 24 -2.71 7.11 7.30
C THR A 24 -2.93 6.06 8.39
N ALA A 25 -3.67 6.40 9.45
CA ALA A 25 -4.04 5.49 10.53
C ALA A 25 -4.86 4.26 10.09
N ASN A 26 -5.43 4.28 8.87
CA ASN A 26 -6.18 3.15 8.32
C ASN A 26 -5.27 2.13 7.60
N LEU A 27 -4.03 2.50 7.24
CA LEU A 27 -3.10 1.61 6.52
C LEU A 27 -2.93 0.24 7.21
N PRO A 28 -2.73 0.13 8.54
CA PRO A 28 -2.56 -1.16 9.20
C PRO A 28 -3.80 -2.06 9.08
N GLN A 29 -5.00 -1.49 8.94
CA GLN A 29 -6.26 -2.24 8.87
C GLN A 29 -6.44 -3.01 7.56
N ILE A 30 -5.71 -2.59 6.52
CA ILE A 30 -5.77 -3.15 5.15
C ILE A 30 -4.42 -3.69 4.71
N SER A 31 -3.52 -3.92 5.66
CA SER A 31 -2.22 -4.54 5.45
C SER A 31 -2.28 -6.00 5.90
N ASP A 32 -1.37 -6.82 5.39
CA ASP A 32 -1.18 -8.17 5.88
C ASP A 32 -0.90 -8.17 7.41
N PRO A 33 -1.73 -8.83 8.24
CA PRO A 33 -1.54 -8.85 9.69
C PRO A 33 -0.21 -9.51 10.11
N ASP A 34 0.33 -10.43 9.31
CA ASP A 34 1.62 -11.08 9.59
C ASP A 34 2.80 -10.10 9.46
N LEU A 35 2.62 -9.01 8.68
CA LEU A 35 3.60 -7.93 8.62
C LEU A 35 3.67 -7.10 9.91
N GLN A 36 2.68 -7.21 10.81
CA GLN A 36 2.62 -6.45 12.07
C GLN A 36 2.95 -4.96 11.85
N LEU A 37 2.33 -4.36 10.83
CA LEU A 37 2.64 -2.99 10.42
C LEU A 37 2.35 -2.01 11.56
N GLU A 38 3.38 -1.28 11.97
CA GLU A 38 3.35 -0.26 13.02
C GLU A 38 3.73 1.08 12.41
N ILE A 39 2.81 2.05 12.42
CA ILE A 39 3.11 3.43 12.01
C ILE A 39 3.93 4.09 13.12
N LEU A 40 5.11 4.59 12.76
CA LEU A 40 6.02 5.29 13.67
C LEU A 40 5.79 6.81 13.62
N SER A 41 5.57 7.35 12.43
CA SER A 41 5.30 8.77 12.18
C SER A 41 4.56 8.91 10.86
N ALA A 42 3.50 9.72 10.82
CA ALA A 42 2.75 9.99 9.60
C ALA A 42 1.98 11.30 9.74
N PRO A 43 1.67 12.01 8.64
CA PRO A 43 0.60 13.00 8.69
C PRO A 43 -0.72 12.29 8.97
N GLU A 44 -1.69 12.96 9.60
CA GLU A 44 -3.03 12.39 9.82
C GLU A 44 -3.70 12.01 8.47
N ILE A 45 -3.55 12.89 7.49
CA ILE A 45 -4.05 12.74 6.12
C ILE A 45 -2.88 12.69 5.14
N VAL A 46 -2.94 11.77 4.18
CA VAL A 46 -1.99 11.70 3.07
C VAL A 46 -1.91 13.04 2.35
N THR A 47 -0.71 13.64 2.37
CA THR A 47 -0.44 14.99 1.89
C THR A 47 0.79 14.97 0.99
N LEU A 48 0.74 15.66 -0.15
CA LEU A 48 1.85 15.75 -1.10
C LEU A 48 3.13 16.27 -0.42
N GLY A 49 4.26 15.61 -0.66
CA GLY A 49 5.58 15.93 -0.09
C GLY A 49 5.76 15.51 1.38
N HIS A 50 4.71 14.99 2.03
CA HIS A 50 4.83 14.45 3.39
C HIS A 50 5.29 13.00 3.37
N ARG A 51 5.83 12.56 4.50
CA ARG A 51 6.38 11.22 4.68
C ARG A 51 5.58 10.39 5.67
N ILE A 52 5.52 9.10 5.40
CA ILE A 52 5.09 8.08 6.34
C ILE A 52 6.29 7.20 6.69
N GLU A 53 6.50 7.00 7.98
CA GLU A 53 7.49 6.10 8.55
C GLU A 53 6.76 4.96 9.26
N PHE A 54 7.11 3.74 8.90
CA PHE A 54 6.50 2.57 9.50
C PHE A 54 7.54 1.46 9.71
N ARG A 55 7.15 0.50 10.53
CA ARG A 55 7.90 -0.73 10.78
C ARG A 55 7.05 -1.91 10.36
N VAL A 56 7.67 -2.86 9.67
CA VAL A 56 7.08 -4.16 9.35
C VAL A 56 7.97 -5.28 9.85
N THR A 57 7.37 -6.42 10.12
CA THR A 57 8.05 -7.68 10.42
C THR A 57 7.92 -8.57 9.20
N ALA A 58 9.03 -8.83 8.51
CA ALA A 58 9.05 -9.72 7.36
C ALA A 58 10.21 -10.72 7.50
N TYR A 59 9.95 -11.99 7.21
CA TYR A 59 10.95 -13.07 7.29
C TYR A 59 11.66 -13.16 8.64
N GLY A 60 10.97 -12.84 9.74
CA GLY A 60 11.53 -12.84 11.10
C GLY A 60 12.35 -11.61 11.48
N PHE A 61 12.47 -10.61 10.60
CA PHE A 61 13.22 -9.38 10.86
C PHE A 61 12.30 -8.16 10.87
N LYS A 62 12.51 -7.28 11.85
CA LYS A 62 11.87 -5.96 11.89
C LYS A 62 12.63 -5.00 10.98
N GLN A 63 11.92 -4.41 10.04
CA GLN A 63 12.46 -3.47 9.06
C GLN A 63 11.69 -2.16 9.14
N ARG A 64 12.41 -1.04 9.05
CA ARG A 64 11.81 0.28 8.96
C ARG A 64 11.83 0.72 7.51
N ALA A 65 10.80 1.43 7.10
CA ALA A 65 10.74 2.08 5.80
C ALA A 65 10.13 3.48 5.95
N THR A 66 10.62 4.39 5.14
CA THR A 66 10.15 5.76 5.03
C THR A 66 9.75 5.99 3.59
N HIS A 67 8.49 6.32 3.37
CA HIS A 67 7.92 6.60 2.05
C HIS A 67 7.52 8.08 1.99
N GLU A 68 7.60 8.69 0.81
CA GLU A 68 7.17 10.06 0.55
C GLU A 68 6.03 10.07 -0.47
N TYR A 69 4.96 10.80 -0.18
CA TYR A 69 3.85 10.95 -1.13
C TYR A 69 4.23 11.95 -2.22
N VAL A 70 4.48 11.45 -3.43
CA VAL A 70 4.94 12.25 -4.58
C VAL A 70 3.80 12.66 -5.52
N THR A 71 2.61 12.10 -5.34
CA THR A 71 1.38 12.54 -6.02
C THR A 71 0.19 12.31 -5.09
N VAL A 72 -0.64 13.33 -4.91
CA VAL A 72 -1.88 13.24 -4.12
C VAL A 72 -2.97 14.01 -4.83
N GLU A 73 -3.86 13.26 -5.48
CA GLU A 73 -5.00 13.76 -6.23
C GLU A 73 -6.28 13.05 -5.77
N LYS A 74 -7.44 13.50 -6.28
CA LYS A 74 -8.74 12.94 -5.90
C LYS A 74 -8.83 11.43 -6.16
N LEU A 75 -8.28 10.96 -7.27
CA LEU A 75 -8.37 9.57 -7.69
C LEU A 75 -7.01 8.86 -7.72
N GLN A 76 -5.92 9.56 -7.45
CA GLN A 76 -4.57 9.01 -7.54
C GLN A 76 -3.73 9.37 -6.31
N ILE A 77 -3.04 8.38 -5.74
CA ILE A 77 -1.97 8.60 -4.77
C ILE A 77 -0.74 7.82 -5.25
N VAL A 78 0.42 8.45 -5.20
CA VAL A 78 1.70 7.80 -5.50
C VAL A 78 2.67 8.08 -4.37
N GLU A 79 3.36 7.04 -3.92
CA GLU A 79 4.44 7.13 -2.96
C GLU A 79 5.73 6.50 -3.49
N ASP A 80 6.86 7.11 -3.15
CA ASP A 80 8.19 6.61 -3.46
C ASP A 80 8.93 6.30 -2.14
N LEU A 81 9.76 5.25 -2.16
CA LEU A 81 10.63 4.90 -1.04
C LEU A 81 11.78 5.89 -0.91
N VAL A 82 11.91 6.47 0.29
CA VAL A 82 13.03 7.35 0.68
C VAL A 82 14.13 6.54 1.35
N GLU A 83 13.77 5.67 2.29
CA GLU A 83 14.70 4.84 3.05
C GLU A 83 14.05 3.49 3.36
N GLY A 84 14.80 2.40 3.18
CA GLY A 84 14.32 1.07 3.53
C GLY A 84 15.20 -0.06 3.01
N PRO A 85 14.74 -1.31 3.15
CA PRO A 85 15.48 -2.52 2.80
C PRO A 85 15.62 -2.73 1.28
N LEU A 86 14.64 -2.26 0.51
CA LEU A 86 14.63 -2.32 -0.95
C LEU A 86 15.47 -1.19 -1.53
N ARG A 87 16.00 -1.40 -2.74
CA ARG A 87 16.80 -0.35 -3.42
C ARG A 87 15.93 0.74 -4.03
N ALA A 88 14.71 0.39 -4.39
CA ALA A 88 13.69 1.31 -4.88
C ALA A 88 12.33 0.67 -4.67
N TRP A 89 11.33 1.50 -4.40
CA TRP A 89 9.94 1.11 -4.38
C TRP A 89 9.10 2.32 -4.76
N LYS A 90 8.08 2.09 -5.57
CA LYS A 90 7.09 3.06 -5.98
C LYS A 90 5.73 2.39 -5.99
N HIS A 91 4.79 2.92 -5.22
CA HIS A 91 3.42 2.40 -5.15
C HIS A 91 2.46 3.47 -5.64
N SER A 92 1.68 3.13 -6.66
CA SER A 92 0.63 3.96 -7.24
C SER A 92 -0.74 3.33 -6.98
N GLN A 93 -1.63 4.10 -6.39
CA GLN A 93 -3.04 3.77 -6.16
C GLN A 93 -3.90 4.60 -7.11
N GLN A 94 -4.63 3.94 -8.00
CA GLN A 94 -5.58 4.57 -8.92
C GLN A 94 -7.00 4.11 -8.61
N ILE A 95 -7.91 5.06 -8.45
CA ILE A 95 -9.35 4.80 -8.32
C ILE A 95 -10.05 5.18 -9.62
N GLU A 96 -10.86 4.27 -10.15
CA GLU A 96 -11.73 4.51 -11.30
C GLU A 96 -13.20 4.35 -10.89
N ILE A 97 -14.05 5.29 -11.30
CA ILE A 97 -15.49 5.22 -11.03
C ILE A 97 -16.11 4.25 -12.04
N VAL A 98 -16.71 3.17 -11.56
CA VAL A 98 -17.40 2.18 -12.41
C VAL A 98 -18.88 2.51 -12.51
N ALA A 99 -19.52 2.80 -11.38
CA ALA A 99 -20.92 3.22 -11.28
C ALA A 99 -21.16 4.01 -9.98
N ALA A 100 -22.39 4.49 -9.79
CA ALA A 100 -22.78 5.07 -8.51
C ALA A 100 -22.67 4.02 -7.39
N GLY A 101 -21.79 4.26 -6.41
CA GLY A 101 -21.54 3.32 -5.31
C GLY A 101 -20.62 2.14 -5.65
N GLN A 102 -19.95 2.17 -6.82
CA GLN A 102 -18.99 1.14 -7.20
C GLN A 102 -17.75 1.75 -7.87
N CYS A 103 -16.56 1.37 -7.41
CA CYS A 103 -15.29 1.83 -7.98
C CYS A 103 -14.28 0.69 -8.10
N ARG A 104 -13.31 0.86 -9.00
CA ARG A 104 -12.15 -0.01 -9.11
C ARG A 104 -10.96 0.66 -8.42
N LEU A 105 -10.27 -0.08 -7.57
CA LEU A 105 -8.95 0.29 -7.06
C LEU A 105 -7.90 -0.54 -7.79
N THR A 106 -6.91 0.12 -8.36
CA THR A 106 -5.75 -0.50 -9.01
C THR A 106 -4.50 -0.07 -8.27
N ASP A 107 -3.74 -1.05 -7.77
CA ASP A 107 -2.45 -0.85 -7.13
C ASP A 107 -1.35 -1.32 -8.11
N ARG A 108 -0.43 -0.41 -8.43
CA ARG A 108 0.79 -0.69 -9.21
C ARG A 108 1.99 -0.49 -8.32
N ILE A 109 2.82 -1.51 -8.18
CA ILE A 109 4.04 -1.47 -7.39
C ILE A 109 5.22 -1.77 -8.30
N GLU A 110 6.13 -0.81 -8.42
CA GLU A 110 7.43 -0.98 -9.05
C GLU A 110 8.49 -1.09 -7.96
N PHE A 111 9.41 -2.06 -8.05
CA PHE A 111 10.40 -2.26 -7.00
C PHE A 111 11.76 -2.72 -7.53
N LEU A 112 12.81 -2.53 -6.75
CA LEU A 112 14.11 -3.16 -6.94
C LEU A 112 14.49 -3.93 -5.68
N PRO A 113 14.78 -5.25 -5.79
CA PRO A 113 15.20 -6.03 -4.64
C PRO A 113 16.51 -5.49 -4.04
N PRO A 114 16.83 -5.85 -2.78
CA PRO A 114 18.08 -5.47 -2.15
C PRO A 114 19.30 -5.97 -2.94
N GLY A 115 20.41 -5.24 -2.84
CA GLY A 115 21.70 -5.73 -3.32
C GLY A 115 22.44 -6.59 -2.30
N GLY A 116 23.64 -7.05 -2.66
CA GLY A 116 24.55 -7.76 -1.75
C GLY A 116 23.95 -9.06 -1.20
N MET A 117 24.31 -9.43 0.03
CA MET A 117 23.87 -10.69 0.64
C MET A 117 22.35 -10.77 0.86
N LEU A 118 21.69 -9.64 1.11
CA LEU A 118 20.22 -9.58 1.28
C LEU A 118 19.48 -9.93 -0.01
N GLY A 119 20.07 -9.63 -1.18
CA GLY A 119 19.49 -9.98 -2.48
C GLY A 119 19.33 -11.49 -2.71
N TYR A 120 20.11 -12.34 -2.02
CA TYR A 120 19.93 -13.80 -2.07
C TYR A 120 18.71 -14.27 -1.24
N MET A 121 18.30 -13.50 -0.23
CA MET A 121 17.15 -13.83 0.61
C MET A 121 15.86 -13.22 0.05
N LEU A 122 15.92 -11.95 -0.39
CA LEU A 122 14.83 -11.17 -0.95
C LEU A 122 14.99 -11.08 -2.47
N THR A 123 14.89 -12.24 -3.12
CA THR A 123 14.92 -12.29 -4.58
C THR A 123 13.71 -11.58 -5.17
N GLU A 124 13.84 -11.13 -6.42
CA GLU A 124 12.73 -10.49 -7.15
C GLU A 124 11.44 -11.32 -7.09
N ALA A 125 11.53 -12.63 -7.35
CA ALA A 125 10.38 -13.52 -7.31
C ALA A 125 9.73 -13.60 -5.91
N ARG A 126 10.51 -13.56 -4.82
CA ARG A 126 9.98 -13.57 -3.45
C ARG A 126 9.31 -12.25 -3.09
N VAL A 127 9.92 -11.13 -3.47
CA VAL A 127 9.32 -9.80 -3.27
C VAL A 127 8.02 -9.70 -4.07
N HIS A 128 8.02 -10.15 -5.32
CA HIS A 128 6.82 -10.18 -6.16
C HIS A 128 5.70 -11.02 -5.54
N ALA A 129 6.01 -12.25 -5.11
CA ALA A 129 5.02 -13.12 -4.46
C ALA A 129 4.45 -12.46 -3.19
N SER A 130 5.30 -11.91 -2.33
CA SER A 130 4.87 -11.19 -1.11
C SER A 130 3.99 -9.97 -1.42
N ILE A 131 4.25 -9.24 -2.52
CA ILE A 131 3.39 -8.16 -2.97
C ILE A 131 2.02 -8.69 -3.36
N GLN A 132 1.95 -9.77 -4.15
CA GLN A 132 0.68 -10.35 -4.58
C GLN A 132 -0.15 -10.84 -3.40
N ASP A 133 0.47 -11.53 -2.45
CA ASP A 133 -0.20 -12.01 -1.24
C ASP A 133 -0.74 -10.83 -0.41
N GLY A 134 0.09 -9.80 -0.20
CA GLY A 134 -0.33 -8.59 0.51
C GLY A 134 -1.45 -7.82 -0.18
N MET A 135 -1.45 -7.76 -1.53
CA MET A 135 -2.53 -7.13 -2.30
C MET A 135 -3.84 -7.91 -2.21
N GLN A 136 -3.78 -9.25 -2.22
CA GLN A 136 -4.97 -10.07 -2.03
C GLN A 136 -5.62 -9.80 -0.66
N ILE A 137 -4.83 -9.84 0.42
CA ILE A 137 -5.30 -9.55 1.79
C ILE A 137 -5.87 -8.13 1.87
N ARG A 138 -5.18 -7.15 1.28
CA ARG A 138 -5.64 -5.76 1.22
C ARG A 138 -7.04 -5.63 0.62
N TYR A 139 -7.31 -6.26 -0.53
CA TYR A 139 -8.62 -6.16 -1.17
C TYR A 139 -9.72 -6.90 -0.42
N GLU A 140 -9.39 -8.02 0.23
CA GLU A 140 -10.30 -8.74 1.11
C GLU A 140 -10.68 -7.87 2.32
N ALA A 141 -9.69 -7.31 3.00
CA ALA A 141 -9.89 -6.41 4.15
C ALA A 141 -10.73 -5.18 3.78
N LEU A 142 -10.44 -4.53 2.64
CA LEU A 142 -11.25 -3.41 2.13
C LEU A 142 -12.69 -3.83 1.89
N SER A 143 -12.90 -5.00 1.27
CA SER A 143 -14.25 -5.52 1.02
C SER A 143 -15.02 -5.79 2.32
N ASP A 144 -14.36 -6.28 3.37
CA ASP A 144 -14.95 -6.49 4.69
C ASP A 144 -15.29 -5.18 5.41
N ILE A 145 -14.40 -4.19 5.35
CA ILE A 145 -14.63 -2.85 5.90
C ILE A 145 -15.84 -2.19 5.22
N ILE A 146 -15.96 -2.33 3.91
CA ILE A 146 -17.11 -1.84 3.14
C ILE A 146 -18.39 -2.56 3.56
N ARG A 147 -18.38 -3.90 3.61
CA ARG A 147 -19.56 -4.70 4.01
C ARG A 147 -20.03 -4.41 5.43
N SER A 148 -19.10 -4.10 6.33
CA SER A 148 -19.40 -3.76 7.73
C SER A 148 -19.80 -2.29 7.94
N GLY A 149 -19.77 -1.47 6.89
CA GLY A 149 -20.13 -0.05 6.96
C GLY A 149 -19.08 0.83 7.65
N ASN A 150 -17.85 0.34 7.80
CA ASN A 150 -16.77 0.98 8.56
C ASN A 150 -15.84 1.83 7.68
N LEU A 151 -16.27 2.22 6.48
CA LEU A 151 -15.49 3.05 5.55
C LEU A 151 -15.42 4.55 5.97
N ALA A 152 -15.68 4.85 7.24
CA ALA A 152 -15.90 6.20 7.79
C ALA A 152 -14.61 6.96 8.11
#